data_AF-A0A7S4QUK8-F1
#
_entry.id   AF-A0A7S4QUK8-F1
#
_cell.length_a   1.000
_cell.length_b   1.000
_cell.length_c   1.000
_cell.angle_alpha   90.00
_cell.angle_beta   90.00
_cell.angle_gamma   90.00
#
_symmetry.space_group_name_H-M   'P 1'
#
loop_
_entity.id
_entity.type
_entity.pdbx_description
1 polymer ?
#
loop_
_entity_poly.entity_id
_entity_poly.type
_entity_poly.pdbx_seq_one_letter_code
_entity_poly.pdbx_strand_id
1 'polypeptide(L)'
;DEKRETMTTTTTTSIADESSSLLTPTTTTLPLQPSSKISNKSSSSLSSPFTTSSNTINSRQQQQQPQTQPSTTTTTTTLINNSTIPYKTIHLPKSSQKIQISNLPLLTSTHPTFLTTLDNDLVQCYHLLPPSLHSLLRRTTIWCNLSYTYGPTTSPRKVEHLTTHHSLEYLYWIKDNPQKVYGIEMYCVEWFMKSRNYWNGCGLILHELCHLVHQIVFGLECGEIVDLYEG
;
A
#
# COMPACT_ATOMS: atom_id res chain seq x y z
N ASP A 1 -59.57 -23.59 41.32
CA ASP A 1 -59.09 -24.55 40.30
C ASP A 1 -58.44 -23.78 39.17
N GLU A 2 -57.16 -23.88 38.85
CA GLU A 2 -56.03 -24.62 39.38
C GLU A 2 -54.79 -23.83 38.94
N LYS A 3 -53.87 -23.57 39.87
CA LYS A 3 -52.61 -22.85 39.66
C LYS A 3 -51.69 -23.67 38.77
N ARG A 4 -50.93 -23.02 37.87
CA ARG A 4 -49.74 -23.62 37.26
C ARG A 4 -48.51 -22.77 37.54
N GLU A 5 -47.85 -23.11 38.64
CA GLU A 5 -46.46 -22.78 38.93
C GLU A 5 -45.55 -23.53 37.95
N THR A 6 -44.48 -22.90 37.45
CA THR A 6 -43.33 -23.64 36.92
C THR A 6 -42.03 -22.93 37.26
N MET A 7 -41.05 -23.78 37.53
CA MET A 7 -39.92 -23.60 38.43
C MET A 7 -38.78 -22.75 37.86
N THR A 8 -38.15 -22.05 38.79
CA THR A 8 -36.79 -21.50 38.79
C THR A 8 -35.74 -22.59 38.54
N THR A 9 -34.67 -22.26 37.81
CA THR A 9 -33.38 -22.96 37.91
C THR A 9 -32.27 -21.93 37.88
N THR A 10 -31.69 -21.69 39.05
CA THR A 10 -30.52 -20.84 39.26
C THR A 10 -29.29 -21.72 39.14
N THR A 11 -28.46 -21.50 38.11
CA THR A 11 -27.14 -22.13 37.99
C THR A 11 -26.10 -21.21 38.59
N THR A 12 -25.69 -21.52 39.82
CA THR A 12 -24.53 -20.92 40.49
C THR A 12 -23.28 -21.68 40.04
N THR A 13 -22.37 -21.02 39.33
CA THR A 13 -21.02 -21.54 39.08
C THR A 13 -20.02 -20.68 39.84
N SER A 14 -19.43 -21.25 40.89
CA SER A 14 -18.29 -20.71 41.61
C SER A 14 -17.04 -21.51 41.27
N ILE A 15 -16.02 -20.87 40.70
CA ILE A 15 -14.63 -21.36 40.66
C ILE A 15 -13.79 -20.08 40.72
N ALA A 16 -13.33 -19.69 41.91
CA ALA A 16 -12.05 -20.05 42.54
C ALA A 16 -10.88 -19.23 42.00
N ASP A 17 -10.34 -18.52 42.97
CA ASP A 17 -9.24 -17.59 43.02
C ASP A 17 -7.91 -18.36 42.89
N GLU A 18 -7.03 -17.95 41.97
CA GLU A 18 -5.60 -18.27 42.06
C GLU A 18 -4.77 -17.03 41.80
N SER A 19 -4.25 -16.51 42.91
CA SER A 19 -3.13 -15.62 43.00
C SER A 19 -1.84 -16.35 42.62
N SER A 20 -1.02 -15.81 41.71
CA SER A 20 0.45 -15.89 41.90
C SER A 20 1.29 -14.99 40.99
N SER A 21 2.16 -14.26 41.71
CA SER A 21 3.52 -13.88 41.40
C SER A 21 3.81 -12.96 40.21
N LEU A 22 4.07 -11.71 40.59
CA LEU A 22 4.94 -10.76 39.91
C LEU A 22 6.27 -11.41 39.50
N LEU A 23 6.64 -11.26 38.23
CA LEU A 23 8.02 -11.34 37.77
C LEU A 23 8.40 -9.96 37.21
N THR A 24 9.30 -9.29 37.92
CA THR A 24 9.96 -8.06 37.49
C THR A 24 11.07 -8.41 36.50
N PRO A 25 11.15 -7.77 35.32
CA PRO A 25 12.31 -7.91 34.45
C PRO A 25 13.45 -7.02 34.96
N THR A 26 14.60 -7.64 35.21
CA THR A 26 15.85 -7.00 35.59
C THR A 26 16.46 -6.25 34.40
N THR A 27 16.54 -4.93 34.52
CA THR A 27 17.19 -4.04 33.55
C THR A 27 18.70 -4.30 33.54
N THR A 28 19.22 -4.94 32.48
CA THR A 28 20.66 -5.00 32.23
C THR A 28 21.05 -3.83 31.36
N THR A 29 21.64 -2.81 31.98
CA THR A 29 22.23 -1.64 31.34
C THR A 29 23.60 -2.00 30.77
N LEU A 30 23.73 -2.03 29.44
CA LEU A 30 25.03 -2.07 28.76
C LEU A 30 25.51 -0.64 28.46
N PRO A 31 26.79 -0.31 28.66
CA PRO A 31 27.31 1.03 28.47
C PRO A 31 27.50 1.38 26.99
N LEU A 32 27.04 2.58 26.64
CA LEU A 32 27.33 3.31 25.40
C LEU A 32 28.84 3.61 25.30
N GLN A 33 29.46 3.25 24.18
CA GLN A 33 30.73 3.85 23.75
C GLN A 33 30.48 4.91 22.66
N PRO A 34 31.24 6.03 22.68
CA PRO A 34 30.98 7.19 21.85
C PRO A 34 31.53 7.10 20.42
N SER A 35 30.81 7.83 19.56
CA SER A 35 31.05 8.17 18.17
C SER A 35 32.48 8.56 17.81
N SER A 36 33.00 7.97 16.73
CA SER A 36 34.08 8.55 15.92
C SER A 36 33.49 9.37 14.78
N LYS A 37 33.80 10.67 14.81
CA LYS A 37 33.58 11.64 13.74
C LYS A 37 34.44 11.24 12.54
N ILE A 38 33.82 11.05 11.37
CA ILE A 38 34.52 11.16 10.09
C ILE A 38 33.96 12.39 9.39
N SER A 39 34.71 13.49 9.55
CA SER A 39 34.70 14.62 8.64
C SER A 39 35.51 14.22 7.42
N ASN A 40 34.95 14.33 6.21
CA ASN A 40 35.79 14.64 5.06
C ASN A 40 35.11 15.58 4.08
N LYS A 41 35.92 16.55 3.69
CA LYS A 41 35.66 17.73 2.90
C LYS A 41 35.42 17.38 1.43
N SER A 42 34.51 18.14 0.87
CA SER A 42 34.48 18.68 -0.50
C SER A 42 35.79 18.65 -1.29
N SER A 43 35.71 18.28 -2.57
CA SER A 43 36.35 19.06 -3.66
C SER A 43 35.90 18.62 -5.07
N SER A 44 35.67 19.64 -5.90
CA SER A 44 35.83 19.75 -7.36
C SER A 44 35.10 18.74 -8.27
N SER A 45 34.08 19.12 -9.05
CA SER A 45 34.06 20.09 -10.17
C SER A 45 35.09 19.78 -11.27
N LEU A 46 34.69 18.96 -12.24
CA LEU A 46 35.26 18.97 -13.59
C LEU A 46 34.13 18.89 -14.61
N SER A 47 33.81 20.05 -15.14
CA SER A 47 33.05 20.26 -16.37
C SER A 47 33.89 19.80 -17.56
N SER A 48 33.25 19.14 -18.52
CA SER A 48 33.75 19.06 -19.90
C SER A 48 32.55 19.04 -20.86
N PRO A 49 32.52 19.94 -21.86
CA PRO A 49 31.40 20.10 -22.76
C PRO A 49 31.50 19.10 -23.93
N PHE A 50 30.42 18.38 -24.21
CA PHE A 50 30.34 17.54 -25.39
C PHE A 50 29.74 18.30 -26.58
N THR A 51 30.35 18.02 -27.71
CA THR A 51 30.42 18.78 -28.95
C THR A 51 29.10 18.85 -29.71
N THR A 52 28.79 20.03 -30.23
CA THR A 52 27.70 20.32 -31.16
C THR A 52 28.01 19.71 -32.53
N SER A 53 27.18 18.78 -33.00
CA SER A 53 27.18 18.33 -34.40
C SER A 53 25.88 18.75 -35.06
N SER A 54 25.98 19.83 -35.83
CA SER A 54 24.96 20.36 -36.72
C SER A 54 24.72 19.39 -37.87
N ASN A 55 23.51 18.83 -37.96
CA ASN A 55 23.07 18.11 -39.15
C ASN A 55 22.13 18.97 -40.00
N THR A 56 22.54 19.04 -41.25
CA THR A 56 22.06 19.79 -42.41
C THR A 56 20.56 19.63 -42.67
N ILE A 57 19.88 20.78 -42.75
CA ILE A 57 18.50 20.92 -43.19
C ILE A 57 18.46 20.73 -44.72
N ASN A 58 17.93 19.60 -45.19
CA ASN A 58 17.58 19.40 -46.59
C ASN A 58 16.10 19.75 -46.80
N SER A 59 15.89 20.95 -47.34
CA SER A 59 14.59 21.46 -47.77
C SER A 59 14.10 20.73 -49.03
N ARG A 60 13.22 19.74 -48.87
CA ARG A 60 12.38 19.24 -49.96
C ARG A 60 11.01 19.93 -49.90
N GLN A 61 10.79 20.89 -50.79
CA GLN A 61 9.46 21.40 -51.10
C GLN A 61 8.66 20.27 -51.76
N GLN A 62 7.71 19.70 -51.03
CA GLN A 62 6.61 18.92 -51.60
C GLN A 62 5.38 19.83 -51.71
N GLN A 63 4.80 19.86 -52.91
CA GLN A 63 3.53 20.51 -53.22
C GLN A 63 2.43 19.94 -52.31
N GLN A 64 1.83 20.80 -51.48
CA GLN A 64 0.64 20.47 -50.71
C GLN A 64 -0.58 20.51 -51.63
N GLN A 65 -1.17 19.35 -51.89
CA GLN A 65 -2.57 19.27 -52.29
C GLN A 65 -3.46 19.54 -51.06
N PRO A 66 -4.58 20.25 -51.21
CA PRO A 66 -5.53 20.43 -50.11
C PRO A 66 -6.20 19.11 -49.78
N GLN A 67 -5.66 18.37 -48.81
CA GLN A 67 -6.36 17.26 -48.18
C GLN A 67 -7.46 17.84 -47.28
N THR A 68 -8.71 17.63 -47.67
CA THR A 68 -9.87 17.71 -46.78
C THR A 68 -9.61 16.81 -45.57
N GLN A 69 -9.35 17.44 -44.42
CA GLN A 69 -9.24 16.75 -43.14
C GLN A 69 -10.56 16.01 -42.87
N PRO A 70 -10.54 14.69 -42.62
CA PRO A 70 -11.70 14.03 -42.04
C PRO A 70 -11.93 14.64 -40.67
N SER A 71 -13.12 15.21 -40.46
CA SER A 71 -13.59 15.71 -39.17
C SER A 71 -13.41 14.61 -38.13
N THR A 72 -12.35 14.70 -37.32
CA THR A 72 -12.16 13.78 -36.19
C THR A 72 -13.21 14.14 -35.16
N THR A 73 -14.35 13.45 -35.20
CA THR A 73 -15.30 13.42 -34.09
C THR A 73 -14.56 12.78 -32.92
N THR A 74 -14.01 13.61 -32.03
CA THR A 74 -13.32 13.14 -30.83
C THR A 74 -14.38 12.54 -29.91
N THR A 75 -14.61 11.24 -30.03
CA THR A 75 -15.51 10.52 -29.11
C THR A 75 -14.84 10.51 -27.75
N THR A 76 -15.25 11.43 -26.87
CA THR A 76 -14.74 11.50 -25.50
C THR A 76 -15.06 10.18 -24.80
N THR A 77 -14.03 9.38 -24.52
CA THR A 77 -14.21 8.11 -23.81
C THR A 77 -14.43 8.40 -22.33
N THR A 78 -15.62 8.06 -21.82
CA THR A 78 -15.94 8.21 -20.39
C THR A 78 -15.24 7.12 -19.59
N LEU A 79 -14.42 7.53 -18.61
CA LEU A 79 -13.74 6.62 -17.68
C LEU A 79 -14.62 6.35 -16.45
N ILE A 80 -14.46 5.16 -15.86
CA ILE A 80 -14.98 4.85 -14.52
C ILE A 80 -14.35 5.82 -13.52
N ASN A 81 -15.18 6.40 -12.65
CA ASN A 81 -14.73 7.30 -11.60
C ASN A 81 -14.72 6.56 -10.24
N ASN A 82 -13.54 6.16 -9.80
CA ASN A 82 -13.31 5.49 -8.51
C ASN A 82 -13.03 6.49 -7.37
N SER A 83 -12.88 7.79 -7.67
CA SER A 83 -12.62 8.81 -6.65
C SER A 83 -13.77 8.96 -5.64
N THR A 84 -14.95 8.43 -5.96
CA THR A 84 -16.17 8.53 -5.15
C THR A 84 -16.50 7.25 -4.39
N ILE A 85 -15.65 6.21 -4.45
CA ILE A 85 -15.88 4.98 -3.69
C ILE A 85 -15.89 5.31 -2.19
N PRO A 86 -16.95 4.97 -1.45
CA PRO A 86 -17.02 5.24 -0.03
C PRO A 86 -16.18 4.22 0.76
N TYR A 87 -15.26 4.72 1.58
CA TYR A 87 -14.46 3.91 2.48
C TYR A 87 -14.81 4.20 3.94
N LYS A 88 -14.78 3.16 4.77
CA LYS A 88 -14.83 3.29 6.24
C LYS A 88 -13.45 3.07 6.82
N THR A 89 -13.04 3.96 7.71
CA THR A 89 -11.76 3.86 8.42
C THR A 89 -11.88 2.90 9.61
N ILE A 90 -10.91 2.01 9.75
CA ILE A 90 -10.78 1.10 10.90
C ILE A 90 -9.32 1.13 11.36
N HIS A 91 -9.12 0.93 12.65
CA HIS A 91 -7.80 0.68 13.23
C HIS A 91 -7.67 -0.80 13.57
N LEU A 92 -6.62 -1.43 13.07
CA LEU A 92 -6.29 -2.80 13.41
C LEU A 92 -5.63 -2.84 14.79
N PRO A 93 -6.12 -3.68 15.73
CA PRO A 93 -5.76 -3.57 17.14
C PRO A 93 -4.29 -3.91 17.44
N LYS A 94 -3.71 -4.92 16.78
CA LYS A 94 -2.34 -5.37 17.11
C LYS A 94 -1.29 -4.51 16.42
N SER A 95 -1.43 -4.32 15.11
CA SER A 95 -0.51 -3.51 14.29
C SER A 95 -0.69 -2.00 14.51
N SER A 96 -1.81 -1.58 15.11
CA SER A 96 -2.23 -0.17 15.18
C SER A 96 -2.36 0.48 13.79
N GLN A 97 -2.51 -0.32 12.73
CA GLN A 97 -2.55 0.16 11.36
C GLN A 97 -3.91 0.78 11.02
N LYS A 98 -3.88 1.92 10.34
CA LYS A 98 -5.09 2.53 9.76
C LYS A 98 -5.41 1.87 8.41
N ILE A 99 -6.63 1.36 8.27
CA ILE A 99 -7.13 0.78 7.02
C ILE A 99 -8.43 1.47 6.58
N GLN A 100 -8.66 1.48 5.27
CA GLN A 100 -9.84 2.04 4.61
C GLN A 100 -10.55 0.92 3.86
N ILE A 101 -11.80 0.61 4.21
CA ILE A 101 -12.53 -0.52 3.63
C ILE A 101 -13.76 -0.06 2.86
N SER A 102 -13.85 -0.47 1.59
CA SER A 102 -15.08 -0.33 0.81
C SER A 102 -16.09 -1.39 1.25
N ASN A 103 -17.34 -0.99 1.50
CA ASN A 103 -18.43 -1.91 1.87
C ASN A 103 -18.08 -2.89 3.01
N LEU A 104 -17.69 -2.33 4.17
CA LEU A 104 -17.31 -3.09 5.35
C LEU A 104 -18.28 -4.22 5.76
N PRO A 105 -19.62 -3.99 5.81
CA PRO A 105 -20.54 -5.05 6.24
C PRO A 105 -20.47 -6.30 5.36
N LEU A 106 -20.42 -6.11 4.03
CA LEU A 106 -20.30 -7.21 3.07
C LEU A 106 -18.96 -7.92 3.18
N LEU A 107 -17.88 -7.16 3.42
CA LEU A 107 -16.56 -7.76 3.63
C LEU A 107 -16.55 -8.66 4.87
N THR A 108 -17.08 -8.18 5.98
CA THR A 108 -17.09 -8.96 7.23
C THR A 108 -17.97 -10.19 7.17
N SER A 109 -19.02 -10.20 6.34
CA SER A 109 -19.87 -11.38 6.15
C SER A 109 -19.25 -12.41 5.20
N THR A 110 -18.55 -11.97 4.16
CA THR A 110 -17.93 -12.85 3.15
C THR A 110 -16.54 -13.36 3.54
N HIS A 111 -15.78 -12.54 4.27
CA HIS A 111 -14.41 -12.84 4.71
C HIS A 111 -14.22 -12.51 6.21
N PRO A 112 -14.88 -13.26 7.11
CA PRO A 112 -14.90 -12.94 8.54
C PRO A 112 -13.52 -12.92 9.21
N THR A 113 -12.55 -13.65 8.67
CA THR A 113 -11.18 -13.72 9.21
C THR A 113 -10.24 -12.67 8.63
N PHE A 114 -10.64 -11.93 7.60
CA PHE A 114 -9.76 -11.02 6.85
C PHE A 114 -9.04 -10.01 7.74
N LEU A 115 -9.78 -9.30 8.60
CA LEU A 115 -9.19 -8.25 9.44
C LEU A 115 -8.14 -8.80 10.39
N THR A 116 -8.42 -9.93 11.03
CA THR A 116 -7.48 -10.61 11.92
C THR A 116 -6.25 -11.11 11.16
N THR A 117 -6.44 -11.67 9.95
CA THR A 117 -5.34 -12.11 9.10
C THR A 117 -4.45 -10.95 8.67
N LEU A 118 -5.04 -9.86 8.18
CA LEU A 118 -4.31 -8.66 7.78
C LEU A 118 -3.53 -8.06 8.96
N ASP A 119 -4.14 -7.99 10.14
CA ASP A 119 -3.50 -7.46 11.35
C ASP A 119 -2.28 -8.31 11.75
N ASN A 120 -2.40 -9.63 11.73
CA ASN A 120 -1.28 -10.54 11.99
C ASN A 120 -0.17 -10.44 10.94
N ASP A 121 -0.51 -10.22 9.67
CA ASP A 121 0.48 -10.04 8.61
C ASP A 121 1.26 -8.74 8.78
N LEU A 122 0.59 -7.66 9.16
CA LEU A 122 1.24 -6.39 9.42
C LEU A 122 2.15 -6.46 10.64
N VAL A 123 1.73 -7.12 11.72
CA VAL A 123 2.59 -7.39 12.88
C VAL A 123 3.86 -8.14 12.45
N GLN A 124 3.74 -9.15 11.60
CA GLN A 124 4.92 -9.85 11.07
C GLN A 124 5.80 -8.94 10.22
N CYS A 125 5.23 -8.06 9.40
CA CYS A 125 6.01 -7.06 8.66
C CYS A 125 6.82 -6.15 9.61
N TYR A 126 6.23 -5.70 10.73
CA TYR A 126 6.95 -4.93 11.75
C TYR A 126 8.14 -5.69 12.35
N HIS A 127 8.03 -7.00 12.53
CA HIS A 127 9.12 -7.82 13.05
C HIS A 127 10.25 -8.04 12.02
N LEU A 128 9.91 -8.09 10.73
CA LEU A 128 10.88 -8.31 9.65
C LEU A 128 11.60 -7.03 9.23
N LEU A 129 10.94 -5.87 9.36
CA LEU A 129 11.49 -4.59 8.93
C LEU A 129 12.26 -3.88 10.06
N PRO A 130 13.36 -3.17 9.73
CA PRO A 130 14.09 -2.35 10.69
C PRO A 130 13.21 -1.36 11.47
N PRO A 131 13.47 -1.13 12.78
CA PRO A 131 12.71 -0.16 13.59
C PRO A 131 12.63 1.25 13.00
N SER A 132 13.66 1.67 12.24
CA SER A 132 13.67 2.97 11.54
C SER A 132 12.53 3.13 10.53
N LEU A 133 11.96 2.04 10.02
CA LEU A 133 10.87 2.05 9.06
C LEU A 133 9.48 1.99 9.71
N HIS A 134 9.38 1.72 11.01
CA HIS A 134 8.09 1.50 11.68
C HIS A 134 7.18 2.74 11.65
N SER A 135 7.75 3.95 11.66
CA SER A 135 6.98 5.18 11.50
C SER A 135 6.34 5.27 10.12
N LEU A 136 7.08 4.89 9.07
CA LEU A 136 6.55 4.82 7.70
C LEU A 136 5.41 3.81 7.61
N LEU A 137 5.57 2.61 8.18
CA LEU A 137 4.52 1.60 8.19
C LEU A 137 3.25 2.13 8.87
N ARG A 138 3.37 2.72 10.07
CA ARG A 138 2.21 3.22 10.83
C ARG A 138 1.41 4.30 10.10
N ARG A 139 2.06 5.13 9.28
CA ARG A 139 1.38 6.19 8.51
C ARG A 139 0.81 5.70 7.18
N THR A 140 1.32 4.59 6.63
CA THR A 140 0.82 4.01 5.38
C THR A 140 -0.65 3.60 5.53
N THR A 141 -1.52 4.10 4.65
CA THR A 141 -2.93 3.68 4.67
C THR A 141 -3.11 2.47 3.75
N ILE A 142 -3.80 1.44 4.25
CA ILE A 142 -4.14 0.27 3.43
C ILE A 142 -5.60 0.40 3.00
N TRP A 143 -5.85 0.36 1.69
CA TRP A 143 -7.16 0.47 1.09
C TRP A 143 -7.62 -0.92 0.65
N CYS A 144 -8.78 -1.36 1.10
CA CYS A 144 -9.28 -2.71 0.84
C CYS A 144 -10.60 -2.65 0.09
N ASN A 145 -10.65 -3.35 -1.05
CA ASN A 145 -11.82 -3.46 -1.89
C ASN A 145 -12.26 -4.93 -2.03
N LEU A 146 -13.57 -5.14 -2.18
CA LEU A 146 -14.10 -6.46 -2.53
C LEU A 146 -13.92 -6.78 -4.01
N SER A 147 -14.13 -5.76 -4.85
CA SER A 147 -13.83 -5.79 -6.28
C SER A 147 -13.43 -4.40 -6.73
N TYR A 148 -12.58 -4.33 -7.74
CA TYR A 148 -12.18 -3.06 -8.34
C TYR A 148 -12.13 -3.17 -9.86
N THR A 149 -12.57 -2.11 -10.53
CA THR A 149 -12.54 -2.00 -11.99
C THR A 149 -12.10 -0.60 -12.39
N TYR A 150 -11.34 -0.48 -13.48
CA TYR A 150 -10.91 0.81 -14.03
C TYR A 150 -11.01 0.82 -15.56
N GLY A 151 -10.77 1.98 -16.16
CA GLY A 151 -10.78 2.17 -17.61
C GLY A 151 -12.12 2.68 -18.15
N PRO A 152 -12.34 2.58 -19.47
CA PRO A 152 -13.59 3.03 -20.11
C PRO A 152 -14.82 2.33 -19.54
N THR A 153 -15.92 3.05 -19.35
CA THR A 153 -17.19 2.46 -18.89
C THR A 153 -17.75 1.43 -19.88
N THR A 154 -17.41 1.56 -21.17
CA THR A 154 -17.78 0.62 -22.24
C THR A 154 -16.93 -0.64 -22.28
N SER A 155 -15.77 -0.65 -21.62
CA SER A 155 -14.84 -1.80 -21.60
C SER A 155 -14.03 -1.80 -20.29
N PRO A 156 -14.68 -2.09 -19.15
CA PRO A 156 -14.03 -2.06 -17.85
C PRO A 156 -13.01 -3.19 -17.70
N ARG A 157 -11.88 -2.89 -17.05
CA ARG A 157 -10.86 -3.89 -16.67
C ARG A 157 -10.95 -4.18 -15.18
N LYS A 158 -11.11 -5.45 -14.83
CA LYS A 158 -11.06 -5.92 -13.44
C LYS A 158 -9.61 -5.99 -12.96
N VAL A 159 -9.38 -5.58 -11.72
CA VAL A 159 -8.08 -5.67 -11.05
C VAL A 159 -8.26 -6.39 -9.73
N GLU A 160 -7.33 -7.29 -9.42
CA GLU A 160 -7.44 -8.17 -8.26
C GLU A 160 -6.23 -8.13 -7.34
N HIS A 161 -5.07 -7.67 -7.84
CA HIS A 161 -3.80 -7.69 -7.12
C HIS A 161 -3.72 -6.61 -6.01
N LEU A 162 -2.58 -6.56 -5.34
CA LEU A 162 -2.18 -5.47 -4.46
C LEU A 162 -1.20 -4.56 -5.20
N THR A 163 -1.28 -3.25 -4.95
CA THR A 163 -0.32 -2.29 -5.49
C THR A 163 -0.04 -1.18 -4.49
N THR A 164 1.15 -0.63 -4.59
CA THR A 164 1.53 0.64 -3.98
C THR A 164 1.22 1.80 -4.92
N HIS A 165 0.69 2.89 -4.38
CA HIS A 165 0.37 4.09 -5.15
C HIS A 165 1.47 5.15 -5.01
N HIS A 166 2.21 5.40 -6.09
CA HIS A 166 3.40 6.24 -6.06
C HIS A 166 3.17 7.70 -6.48
N SER A 167 2.16 7.97 -7.31
CA SER A 167 1.94 9.30 -7.90
C SER A 167 0.50 9.77 -7.70
N LEU A 168 0.38 11.00 -7.21
CA LEU A 168 -0.88 11.71 -7.07
C LEU A 168 -1.49 12.04 -8.45
N GLU A 169 -0.65 12.43 -9.40
CA GLU A 169 -1.01 12.78 -10.77
C GLU A 169 -1.61 11.59 -11.50
N TYR A 170 -0.99 10.41 -11.33
CA TYR A 170 -1.51 9.17 -11.89
C TYR A 170 -2.93 8.89 -11.38
N LEU A 171 -3.17 8.99 -10.07
CA LEU A 171 -4.50 8.80 -9.48
C LEU A 171 -5.54 9.78 -10.06
N TYR A 172 -5.18 11.05 -10.25
CA TYR A 172 -6.08 12.01 -10.91
C TYR A 172 -6.37 11.65 -12.37
N TRP A 173 -5.35 11.24 -13.11
CA TRP A 173 -5.46 10.87 -14.52
C TRP A 173 -6.40 9.69 -14.72
N ILE A 174 -6.29 8.64 -13.89
CA ILE A 174 -7.14 7.45 -13.96
C ILE A 174 -8.50 7.60 -13.25
N LYS A 175 -8.83 8.80 -12.74
CA LYS A 175 -10.07 9.09 -11.98
C LYS A 175 -10.22 8.23 -10.72
N ASP A 176 -9.14 8.03 -9.98
CA ASP A 176 -9.15 7.36 -8.68
C ASP A 176 -9.03 8.37 -7.52
N ASN A 177 -9.08 7.89 -6.28
CA ASN A 177 -9.02 8.71 -5.08
C ASN A 177 -7.58 9.20 -4.81
N PRO A 178 -7.30 10.51 -4.87
CA PRO A 178 -5.97 11.07 -4.67
C PRO A 178 -5.41 10.82 -3.26
N GLN A 179 -6.26 10.54 -2.26
CA GLN A 179 -5.81 10.23 -0.90
C GLN A 179 -5.09 8.88 -0.79
N LYS A 180 -5.12 8.06 -1.85
CA LYS A 180 -4.43 6.77 -1.92
C LYS A 180 -2.92 6.92 -2.12
N VAL A 181 -2.41 8.09 -2.48
CA VAL A 181 -0.97 8.32 -2.68
C VAL A 181 -0.17 7.91 -1.44
N TYR A 182 0.95 7.22 -1.67
CA TYR A 182 1.78 6.58 -0.63
C TYR A 182 1.04 5.55 0.25
N GLY A 183 -0.12 5.07 -0.21
CA GLY A 183 -0.85 3.96 0.37
C GLY A 183 -0.63 2.66 -0.40
N ILE A 184 -1.09 1.57 0.20
CA ILE A 184 -1.19 0.26 -0.44
C ILE A 184 -2.66 0.00 -0.70
N GLU A 185 -3.01 -0.41 -1.92
CA GLU A 185 -4.37 -0.79 -2.27
C GLU A 185 -4.44 -2.28 -2.60
N MET A 186 -5.37 -2.95 -1.93
CA MET A 186 -5.86 -4.28 -2.21
C MET A 186 -7.13 -4.18 -3.04
N TYR A 187 -7.03 -4.47 -4.33
CA TYR A 187 -8.15 -4.36 -5.26
C TYR A 187 -9.20 -5.45 -5.11
N CYS A 188 -8.80 -6.62 -4.62
CA CYS A 188 -9.72 -7.70 -4.28
C CYS A 188 -9.25 -8.47 -3.04
N VAL A 189 -10.02 -8.36 -1.95
CA VAL A 189 -9.75 -9.06 -0.68
C VAL A 189 -9.77 -10.58 -0.85
N GLU A 190 -10.66 -11.12 -1.68
CA GLU A 190 -10.69 -12.55 -1.95
C GLU A 190 -9.39 -13.03 -2.61
N TRP A 191 -8.88 -12.26 -3.57
CA TRP A 191 -7.61 -12.57 -4.23
C TRP A 191 -6.44 -12.47 -3.27
N PHE A 192 -6.40 -11.47 -2.40
CA PHE A 192 -5.40 -11.38 -1.33
C PHE A 192 -5.39 -12.62 -0.44
N MET A 193 -6.57 -13.03 0.04
CA MET A 193 -6.68 -14.19 0.94
C MET A 193 -6.21 -15.48 0.28
N LYS A 194 -6.46 -15.64 -1.04
CA LYS A 194 -5.97 -16.80 -1.82
C LYS A 194 -4.46 -16.72 -2.09
N SER A 195 -3.97 -15.54 -2.47
CA SER A 195 -2.57 -15.34 -2.86
C SER A 195 -1.62 -15.43 -1.68
N ARG A 196 -2.05 -15.04 -0.48
CA ARG A 196 -1.27 -15.05 0.77
C ARG A 196 -0.46 -16.33 0.99
N ASN A 197 -1.02 -17.49 0.67
CA ASN A 197 -0.33 -18.78 0.88
C ASN A 197 0.87 -18.98 -0.05
N TYR A 198 0.87 -18.38 -1.24
CA TYR A 198 2.00 -18.42 -2.18
C TYR A 198 3.10 -17.42 -1.83
N TRP A 199 2.80 -16.45 -0.96
CA TRP A 199 3.72 -15.41 -0.51
C TRP A 199 4.19 -15.61 0.94
N ASN A 200 4.12 -16.85 1.44
CA ASN A 200 4.55 -17.20 2.80
C ASN A 200 3.90 -16.33 3.89
N GLY A 201 2.61 -16.07 3.76
CA GLY A 201 1.88 -15.24 4.72
C GLY A 201 2.01 -13.75 4.38
N CYS A 202 2.72 -13.00 5.21
CA CYS A 202 2.80 -11.54 5.08
C CYS A 202 3.61 -11.05 3.87
N GLY A 203 4.28 -11.94 3.12
CA GLY A 203 5.24 -11.57 2.09
C GLY A 203 4.68 -10.67 0.99
N LEU A 204 3.38 -10.81 0.67
CA LEU A 204 2.75 -9.95 -0.34
C LEU A 204 2.61 -8.50 0.15
N ILE A 205 2.20 -8.29 1.40
CA ILE A 205 2.14 -6.93 1.97
C ILE A 205 3.54 -6.38 2.20
N LEU A 206 4.46 -7.23 2.64
CA LEU A 206 5.85 -6.87 2.83
C LEU A 206 6.49 -6.37 1.51
N HIS A 207 6.19 -7.04 0.39
CA HIS A 207 6.63 -6.62 -0.94
C HIS A 207 6.17 -5.19 -1.28
N GLU A 208 4.89 -4.89 -1.07
CA GLU A 208 4.36 -3.53 -1.29
C GLU A 208 4.96 -2.49 -0.33
N LEU A 209 5.18 -2.86 0.93
CA LEU A 209 5.89 -1.99 1.87
C LEU A 209 7.31 -1.70 1.40
N CYS A 210 8.02 -2.68 0.81
CA CYS A 210 9.34 -2.47 0.23
C CYS A 210 9.30 -1.49 -0.94
N HIS A 211 8.25 -1.49 -1.77
CA HIS A 211 8.06 -0.48 -2.82
C HIS A 211 7.94 0.94 -2.24
N LEU A 212 7.21 1.12 -1.14
CA LEU A 212 7.14 2.40 -0.43
C LEU A 212 8.49 2.82 0.15
N VAL A 213 9.21 1.90 0.77
CA VAL A 213 10.55 2.15 1.32
C VAL A 213 11.49 2.57 0.20
N HIS A 214 11.49 1.85 -0.91
CA HIS A 214 12.31 2.16 -2.08
C HIS A 214 12.05 3.57 -2.59
N GLN A 215 10.77 3.91 -2.79
CA GLN A 215 10.35 5.24 -3.24
C GLN A 215 10.82 6.35 -2.29
N ILE A 216 10.58 6.18 -0.99
CA ILE A 216 10.67 7.27 -0.02
C ILE A 216 12.11 7.45 0.49
N VAL A 217 12.86 6.35 0.60
CA VAL A 217 14.21 6.37 1.19
C VAL A 217 15.28 6.52 0.12
N PHE A 218 15.16 5.78 -0.98
CA PHE A 218 16.20 5.73 -2.02
C PHE A 218 15.87 6.59 -3.24
N GLY A 219 14.59 6.91 -3.44
CA GLY A 219 14.10 7.48 -4.71
C GLY A 219 13.99 6.39 -5.79
N LEU A 220 13.25 6.69 -6.86
CA LEU A 220 13.10 5.75 -7.99
C LEU A 220 14.39 5.56 -8.79
N GLU A 221 15.29 6.53 -8.74
CA GLU A 221 16.53 6.61 -9.52
C GLU A 221 17.75 6.59 -8.60
N CYS A 222 17.80 5.67 -7.64
CA CYS A 222 19.00 5.51 -6.81
C CYS A 222 20.13 4.93 -7.68
N GLY A 223 21.10 5.76 -8.06
CA GLY A 223 22.23 5.35 -8.90
C GLY A 223 22.97 4.12 -8.37
N GLU A 224 23.12 4.00 -7.05
CA GLU A 224 23.74 2.82 -6.41
C GLU A 224 22.97 1.52 -6.67
N ILE A 225 21.65 1.58 -6.82
CA ILE A 225 20.82 0.42 -7.15
C ILE A 225 20.95 0.11 -8.64
N VAL A 226 20.95 1.13 -9.51
CA VAL A 226 21.16 0.96 -10.95
C VAL A 226 22.52 0.31 -11.22
N ASP A 227 23.58 0.81 -10.59
CA ASP A 227 24.94 0.28 -10.70
C ASP A 227 25.04 -1.19 -10.25
N LEU A 228 24.19 -1.63 -9.31
CA LEU A 228 24.15 -2.99 -8.80
C LEU A 228 23.47 -3.98 -9.78
N TYR A 229 22.59 -3.48 -10.65
CA TYR A 229 21.93 -4.27 -11.70
C TYR A 229 22.66 -4.19 -13.05
N GLU A 230 23.44 -3.15 -13.29
CA GLU A 230 24.21 -2.95 -14.52
C GLU A 230 25.68 -3.42 -14.43
N GLY A 231 26.15 -3.81 -13.24
CA GLY A 231 27.46 -4.43 -13.01
C GLY A 231 27.48 -5.94 -13.24
#